data_AF-A0A833X047-F1
#
_entry.id   AF-A0A833X047-F1
#
_cell.length_a   1.000
_cell.length_b   1.000
_cell.length_c   1.000
_cell.angle_alpha   90.00
_cell.angle_beta   90.00
_cell.angle_gamma   90.00
#
_symmetry.space_group_name_H-M   'P 1'
#
loop_
_entity.id
_entity.type
_entity.pdbx_description
1 polymer ?
#
loop_
_entity_poly.entity_id
_entity_poly.type
_entity_poly.pdbx_seq_one_letter_code
_entity_poly.pdbx_strand_id
1 'polypeptide(L)'
;MDGGPPRALTAEALPAFREGIYLVLSRWSALRLAVENEWGGRDSHRKADQLALDIISWFTQSREPLYIDDLENILDEAMLSLNTEAEDGSIEEIAYKLMTMHEECLEGNLQSIERLREASHQDVSDRHVMQVTINRALVLNHHHYQIRIMSFKHHSLLFQPSTFELCLCS
;
A
#
# COMPACT_ATOMS: atom_id res chain seq x y z
N MET A 1 16.11 -20.08 30.84
CA MET A 1 15.44 -19.94 29.53
C MET A 1 14.04 -19.47 29.86
N ASP A 2 13.85 -18.16 29.95
CA ASP A 2 12.57 -17.57 30.34
C ASP A 2 11.63 -17.63 29.13
N GLY A 3 10.76 -18.65 29.13
CA GLY A 3 9.72 -18.83 28.13
C GLY A 3 8.58 -17.86 28.38
N GLY A 4 8.86 -16.56 28.22
CA GLY A 4 7.83 -15.55 28.17
C GLY A 4 6.83 -15.90 27.07
N PRO A 5 5.53 -15.61 27.29
CA PRO A 5 4.51 -15.91 26.28
C PRO A 5 4.92 -15.28 24.94
N PRO A 6 4.63 -15.94 23.80
CA PRO A 6 4.84 -15.35 22.48
C PRO A 6 4.29 -13.93 22.49
N ARG A 7 5.08 -12.95 22.06
CA ARG A 7 4.63 -11.56 21.94
C ARG A 7 3.63 -11.52 20.79
N ALA A 8 2.39 -11.85 21.11
CA ALA A 8 1.28 -11.87 20.18
C ALA A 8 0.37 -10.68 20.47
N LEU A 9 -0.21 -10.12 19.41
CA LEU A 9 -1.22 -9.07 19.53
C LEU A 9 -2.38 -9.58 20.40
N THR A 10 -2.80 -8.75 21.36
CA THR A 10 -3.97 -9.05 22.17
C THR A 10 -5.24 -9.02 21.30
N ALA A 11 -6.29 -9.70 21.75
CA ALA A 11 -7.57 -9.75 21.03
C ALA A 11 -8.20 -8.34 20.89
N GLU A 12 -7.85 -7.42 21.80
CA GLU A 12 -8.30 -6.04 21.85
C GLU A 12 -7.50 -5.13 20.90
N ALA A 13 -6.19 -5.37 20.75
CA ALA A 13 -5.33 -4.57 19.87
C ALA A 13 -5.45 -4.98 18.39
N LEU A 14 -5.79 -6.23 18.11
CA LEU A 14 -5.84 -6.77 16.75
C LEU A 14 -6.81 -6.01 15.81
N PRO A 15 -8.06 -5.66 16.20
CA PRO A 15 -8.96 -4.90 15.33
C PRO A 15 -8.39 -3.51 15.00
N ALA A 16 -7.80 -2.83 15.99
CA ALA A 16 -7.19 -1.52 15.81
C ALA A 16 -5.97 -1.61 14.88
N PHE A 17 -5.14 -2.64 15.04
CA PHE A 17 -3.98 -2.87 14.19
C PHE A 17 -4.38 -3.13 12.73
N ARG A 18 -5.42 -3.96 12.51
CA ARG A 18 -5.98 -4.20 11.17
C ARG A 18 -6.44 -2.90 10.52
N GLU A 19 -7.19 -2.09 11.24
CA GLU A 19 -7.62 -0.77 10.76
C GLU A 19 -6.43 0.14 10.42
N GLY A 20 -5.41 0.15 11.28
CA GLY A 20 -4.16 0.87 11.06
C GLY A 20 -3.48 0.48 9.74
N ILE A 21 -3.42 -0.81 9.41
CA ILE A 21 -2.85 -1.30 8.13
C ILE A 21 -3.60 -0.69 6.95
N TYR A 22 -4.94 -0.75 6.94
CA TYR A 22 -5.73 -0.14 5.88
C TYR A 22 -5.53 1.39 5.80
N LEU A 23 -5.39 2.06 6.94
CA LEU A 23 -5.13 3.50 7.00
C LEU A 23 -3.75 3.89 6.45
N VAL A 24 -2.72 3.06 6.65
CA VAL A 24 -1.39 3.26 6.09
C VAL A 24 -1.40 3.03 4.58
N LEU A 25 -1.93 1.89 4.12
CA LEU A 25 -1.98 1.54 2.70
C LEU A 25 -2.83 2.53 1.88
N SER A 26 -3.96 2.98 2.41
CA SER A 26 -4.81 3.98 1.75
C SER A 26 -4.17 5.36 1.62
N ARG A 27 -3.05 5.63 2.30
CA ARG A 27 -2.27 6.86 2.17
C ARG A 27 -1.02 6.71 1.32
N TRP A 28 -0.64 5.48 0.97
CA TRP A 28 0.49 5.22 0.12
C TRP A 28 0.18 5.64 -1.31
N SER A 29 0.77 6.76 -1.74
CA SER A 29 0.50 7.39 -3.04
C SER A 29 0.74 6.46 -4.22
N ALA A 30 1.81 5.67 -4.20
CA ALA A 30 2.14 4.73 -5.28
C ALA A 30 1.04 3.66 -5.45
N LEU A 31 0.61 3.04 -4.35
CA LEU A 31 -0.50 2.07 -4.35
C LEU A 31 -1.81 2.70 -4.82
N ARG A 32 -2.15 3.89 -4.32
CA ARG A 32 -3.36 4.61 -4.74
C ARG A 32 -3.37 4.89 -6.23
N LEU A 33 -2.27 5.42 -6.76
CA LEU A 33 -2.16 5.73 -8.18
C LEU A 33 -2.26 4.46 -9.03
N ALA A 34 -1.64 3.36 -8.60
CA ALA A 34 -1.73 2.08 -9.28
C ALA A 34 -3.15 1.53 -9.34
N VAL A 35 -3.92 1.72 -8.26
CA VAL A 35 -5.33 1.33 -8.19
C VAL A 35 -6.22 2.25 -9.02
N GLU A 36 -6.11 3.57 -8.84
CA GLU A 36 -6.92 4.59 -9.54
C GLU A 36 -6.73 4.54 -11.07
N ASN A 37 -5.55 4.16 -11.54
CA ASN A 37 -5.23 4.05 -12.96
C ASN A 37 -5.32 2.60 -13.51
N GLU A 38 -5.81 1.65 -12.70
CA GLU A 38 -5.95 0.24 -13.08
C GLU A 38 -4.65 -0.38 -13.63
N TRP A 39 -3.48 -0.03 -13.07
CA TRP A 39 -2.19 -0.52 -13.59
C TRP A 39 -2.04 -2.05 -13.49
N GLY A 40 -2.64 -2.66 -12.47
CA GLY A 40 -2.80 -4.11 -12.33
C GLY A 40 -4.01 -4.72 -13.06
N GLY A 41 -4.70 -3.96 -13.91
CA GLY A 41 -5.93 -4.33 -14.61
C GLY A 41 -7.21 -4.09 -13.79
N ARG A 42 -8.34 -4.65 -14.25
CA ARG A 42 -9.66 -4.50 -13.59
C ARG A 42 -9.70 -5.00 -12.14
N ASP A 43 -8.74 -5.83 -11.76
CA ASP A 43 -8.61 -6.41 -10.42
C ASP A 43 -7.68 -5.61 -9.51
N SER A 44 -7.19 -4.42 -9.90
CA SER A 44 -6.26 -3.63 -9.08
C SER A 44 -6.77 -3.36 -7.66
N HIS A 45 -8.06 -3.04 -7.51
CA HIS A 45 -8.69 -2.87 -6.19
C HIS A 45 -8.59 -4.15 -5.35
N ARG A 46 -8.90 -5.30 -5.95
CA ARG A 46 -8.82 -6.60 -5.28
C ARG A 46 -7.39 -6.95 -4.89
N LYS A 47 -6.40 -6.59 -5.71
CA LYS A 47 -4.96 -6.78 -5.39
C LYS A 47 -4.53 -5.92 -4.20
N ALA A 48 -4.97 -4.67 -4.13
CA ALA A 48 -4.69 -3.81 -2.97
C ALA A 48 -5.35 -4.33 -1.69
N ASP A 49 -6.59 -4.84 -1.77
CA ASP A 49 -7.25 -5.48 -0.64
C ASP A 49 -6.52 -6.77 -0.21
N GLN A 50 -6.04 -7.54 -1.18
CA GLN A 50 -5.25 -8.76 -0.91
C GLN A 50 -3.95 -8.44 -0.20
N LEU A 51 -3.23 -7.39 -0.60
CA LEU A 51 -2.02 -6.92 0.09
C LEU A 51 -2.29 -6.64 1.57
N ALA A 52 -3.40 -5.96 1.89
CA ALA A 52 -3.76 -5.71 3.29
C ALA A 52 -3.97 -7.01 4.07
N LEU A 53 -4.65 -7.99 3.46
CA LEU A 53 -4.87 -9.31 4.07
C LEU A 53 -3.58 -10.10 4.25
N ASP A 54 -2.68 -10.04 3.28
CA ASP A 54 -1.39 -10.73 3.30
C ASP A 54 -0.51 -10.16 4.43
N ILE A 55 -0.46 -8.83 4.59
CA ILE A 55 0.24 -8.17 5.69
C ILE A 55 -0.38 -8.58 7.05
N ILE A 56 -1.70 -8.53 7.18
CA ILE A 56 -2.38 -8.95 8.42
C ILE A 56 -2.05 -10.42 8.74
N SER A 57 -2.09 -11.29 7.74
CA SER A 57 -1.76 -12.70 7.89
C SER A 57 -0.31 -12.89 8.33
N TRP A 58 0.62 -12.17 7.69
CA TRP A 58 2.04 -12.20 8.03
C TRP A 58 2.30 -11.76 9.47
N PHE A 59 1.69 -10.68 9.95
CA PHE A 59 1.85 -10.25 11.36
C PHE A 59 1.23 -11.24 12.36
N THR A 60 0.14 -11.92 12.01
CA THR A 60 -0.64 -12.72 12.97
C THR A 60 -0.34 -14.22 12.97
N GLN A 61 0.17 -14.75 11.86
CA GLN A 61 0.37 -16.18 11.67
C GLN A 61 1.86 -16.59 11.63
N SER A 62 2.77 -15.62 11.48
CA SER A 62 4.21 -15.90 11.50
C SER A 62 4.64 -16.45 12.85
N ARG A 63 5.37 -17.56 12.80
CA ARG A 63 5.94 -18.23 13.98
C ARG A 63 7.40 -17.85 14.23
N GLU A 64 8.01 -17.21 13.25
CA GLU A 64 9.38 -16.72 13.27
C GLU A 64 9.42 -15.23 13.63
N PRO A 65 10.58 -14.69 14.05
CA PRO A 65 10.73 -13.25 14.24
C PRO A 65 10.37 -12.51 12.96
N LEU A 66 9.61 -11.43 13.10
CA LEU A 66 9.23 -10.58 11.97
C LEU A 66 10.43 -9.70 11.60
N TYR A 67 10.92 -9.86 10.37
CA TYR A 67 11.99 -9.02 9.82
C TYR A 67 11.40 -7.98 8.86
N ILE A 68 11.94 -6.77 8.87
CA ILE A 68 11.47 -5.69 8.00
C ILE A 68 11.66 -6.03 6.52
N ASP A 69 12.78 -6.66 6.16
CA ASP A 69 13.08 -7.11 4.79
C ASP A 69 11.99 -8.05 4.23
N ASP A 70 11.40 -8.90 5.06
CA ASP A 70 10.31 -9.80 4.64
C ASP A 70 9.03 -9.01 4.32
N LEU A 71 8.74 -7.97 5.11
CA LEU A 71 7.60 -7.09 4.86
C LEU A 71 7.82 -6.22 3.62
N GLU A 72 9.04 -5.72 3.42
CA GLU A 72 9.42 -4.99 2.22
C GLU A 72 9.23 -5.86 0.97
N ASN A 73 9.63 -7.13 1.01
CA ASN A 73 9.37 -8.08 -0.08
C ASN A 73 7.88 -8.28 -0.36
N ILE A 74 7.03 -8.38 0.67
CA ILE A 74 5.57 -8.49 0.49
C ILE A 74 5.00 -7.24 -0.20
N LEU A 75 5.48 -6.06 0.19
CA LEU A 75 5.06 -4.78 -0.39
C LEU A 75 5.54 -4.65 -1.86
N ASP A 76 6.79 -5.02 -2.14
CA ASP A 76 7.37 -4.97 -3.47
C ASP A 76 6.65 -5.91 -4.45
N GLU A 77 6.44 -7.18 -4.06
CA GLU A 77 5.70 -8.15 -4.87
C GLU A 77 4.27 -7.69 -5.19
N ALA A 78 3.62 -7.00 -4.24
CA ALA A 78 2.30 -6.43 -4.50
C ALA A 78 2.33 -5.28 -5.50
N MET A 79 3.36 -4.42 -5.45
CA MET A 79 3.56 -3.36 -6.44
C MET A 79 3.86 -3.94 -7.82
N LEU A 80 4.72 -4.96 -7.91
CA LEU A 80 4.98 -5.69 -9.15
C LEU A 80 3.69 -6.33 -9.71
N SER A 81 2.83 -6.88 -8.85
CA SER A 81 1.51 -7.42 -9.25
C SER A 81 0.58 -6.35 -9.84
N LEU A 82 0.77 -5.09 -9.45
CA LEU A 82 0.08 -3.91 -9.98
C LEU A 82 0.83 -3.31 -11.18
N ASN A 83 1.84 -3.99 -11.71
CA ASN A 83 2.67 -3.57 -12.84
C ASN A 83 3.34 -2.21 -12.58
N THR A 84 3.82 -2.00 -11.36
CA THR A 84 4.51 -0.79 -10.93
C THR A 84 5.70 -1.15 -10.05
N GLU A 85 6.70 -0.28 -10.05
CA GLU A 85 7.87 -0.37 -9.17
C GLU A 85 7.92 0.94 -8.36
N ALA A 86 8.18 0.84 -7.06
CA ALA A 86 8.24 2.00 -6.17
C ALA A 86 9.70 2.30 -5.79
N GLU A 87 10.41 3.00 -6.68
CA GLU A 87 11.83 3.38 -6.51
C GLU A 87 12.03 4.66 -5.68
N ASP A 88 10.97 5.20 -5.07
CA ASP A 88 10.99 6.45 -4.31
C ASP A 88 11.33 6.27 -2.83
N GLY A 89 11.68 5.06 -2.41
CA GLY A 89 11.94 4.71 -1.01
C GLY A 89 10.67 4.57 -0.16
N SER A 90 9.49 4.58 -0.79
CA SER A 90 8.22 4.53 -0.07
C SER A 90 7.90 3.14 0.46
N ILE A 91 8.46 2.07 -0.11
CA ILE A 91 8.31 0.70 0.40
C ILE A 91 8.88 0.60 1.81
N GLU A 92 10.12 1.04 1.99
CA GLU A 92 10.86 1.02 3.25
C GLU A 92 10.17 1.90 4.30
N GLU A 93 9.68 3.08 3.91
CA GLU A 93 8.91 3.96 4.80
C GLU A 93 7.62 3.28 5.29
N ILE A 94 6.88 2.63 4.39
CA ILE A 94 5.62 1.96 4.72
C ILE A 94 5.89 0.74 5.59
N ALA A 95 6.89 -0.08 5.26
CA ALA A 95 7.32 -1.22 6.06
C ALA A 95 7.69 -0.79 7.48
N TYR A 96 8.51 0.26 7.62
CA TYR A 96 8.91 0.80 8.91
C TYR A 96 7.71 1.25 9.74
N LYS A 97 6.77 2.01 9.17
CA LYS A 97 5.56 2.45 9.88
C LYS A 97 4.71 1.28 10.38
N LEU A 98 4.54 0.24 9.56
CA LEU A 98 3.77 -0.95 9.92
C LEU A 98 4.43 -1.73 11.05
N MET A 99 5.76 -1.89 11.01
CA MET A 99 6.54 -2.52 12.07
C MET A 99 6.45 -1.75 13.39
N THR A 100 6.63 -0.42 13.37
CA THR A 100 6.48 0.42 14.57
C THR A 100 5.07 0.32 15.16
N MET A 101 4.04 0.39 14.31
CA MET A 101 2.65 0.26 14.78
C MET A 101 2.38 -1.12 15.40
N HIS A 102 3.00 -2.18 14.88
CA HIS A 102 2.91 -3.52 15.46
C HIS A 102 3.56 -3.58 16.85
N GLU A 103 4.77 -3.04 17.00
CA GLU A 103 5.48 -2.96 18.28
C GLU A 103 4.67 -2.18 19.33
N GLU A 104 4.12 -1.03 18.97
CA GLU A 104 3.28 -0.24 19.87
C GLU A 104 2.00 -1.01 20.28
N CYS A 105 1.39 -1.76 19.36
CA CYS A 105 0.25 -2.60 19.69
C CYS A 105 0.60 -3.74 20.66
N LEU A 106 1.81 -4.30 20.57
CA LEU A 106 2.31 -5.29 21.53
C LEU A 106 2.52 -4.68 22.93
N GLU A 107 2.87 -3.39 23.00
CA GLU A 107 2.99 -2.64 24.25
C GLU A 107 1.64 -2.13 24.80
N GLY A 108 0.55 -2.35 24.06
CA GLY A 108 -0.79 -1.84 24.39
C GLY A 108 -0.98 -0.34 24.10
N ASN A 109 -0.07 0.26 23.33
CA ASN A 109 -0.14 1.65 22.92
C ASN A 109 -0.80 1.77 21.54
N LEU A 110 -2.03 2.30 21.49
CA LEU A 110 -2.77 2.50 20.24
C LEU A 110 -2.68 3.93 19.71
N GLN A 111 -1.77 4.77 20.24
CA GLN A 111 -1.70 6.19 19.88
C GLN A 111 -1.43 6.41 18.39
N SER A 112 -0.61 5.60 17.72
CA SER A 112 -0.34 5.81 16.29
C SER A 112 -1.56 5.51 15.42
N ILE A 113 -2.36 4.50 15.78
CA ILE A 113 -3.63 4.22 15.11
C ILE A 113 -4.62 5.37 15.36
N GLU A 114 -4.68 5.91 16.57
CA GLU A 114 -5.56 7.04 16.88
C GLU A 114 -5.15 8.30 16.10
N ARG A 115 -3.85 8.59 16.00
CA ARG A 115 -3.34 9.68 15.14
C ARG A 115 -3.70 9.46 13.67
N LEU A 116 -3.63 8.21 13.18
CA LEU A 116 -4.04 7.87 11.82
C LEU A 116 -5.54 8.06 11.60
N ARG A 117 -6.37 7.83 12.61
CA ARG A 117 -7.82 8.13 12.59
C ARG A 117 -8.08 9.64 12.63
N GLU A 118 -7.42 10.38 13.51
CA GLU A 118 -7.58 11.84 13.56
C GLU A 118 -7.19 12.49 12.22
N ALA A 119 -6.09 12.02 11.62
CA ALA A 119 -5.67 12.46 10.29
C ALA A 119 -6.65 12.06 9.17
N SER A 120 -7.40 10.96 9.30
CA SER A 120 -8.43 10.60 8.29
C SER A 120 -9.68 11.47 8.45
N HIS A 121 -10.04 11.84 9.67
CA HIS A 121 -11.12 12.79 9.93
C HIS A 121 -10.80 14.20 9.40
N GLN A 122 -9.54 14.62 9.45
CA GLN A 122 -9.12 15.91 8.88
C GLN A 122 -9.14 15.90 7.34
N ASP A 123 -8.72 14.80 6.68
CA ASP A 123 -8.81 14.65 5.22
C ASP A 123 -10.26 14.75 4.72
N VAL A 124 -11.25 14.26 5.48
CA VAL A 124 -12.67 14.42 5.15
C VAL A 124 -13.16 15.86 5.34
N SER A 125 -12.61 16.60 6.31
CA SER A 125 -12.96 18.01 6.55
C SER A 125 -12.31 18.96 5.52
N ASP A 126 -11.06 18.68 5.11
CA ASP A 126 -10.35 19.43 4.08
C ASP A 126 -10.92 19.17 2.69
N ARG A 127 -11.49 17.99 2.43
CA ARG A 127 -12.23 17.70 1.19
C ARG A 127 -13.40 18.66 0.94
N HIS A 128 -14.02 19.24 1.98
CA HIS A 128 -15.10 20.22 1.79
C HIS A 128 -14.61 21.63 1.45
N VAL A 129 -13.36 21.97 1.81
CA VAL A 129 -12.76 23.29 1.53
C VAL A 129 -11.88 23.26 0.27
N MET A 130 -11.22 22.14 -0.03
CA MET A 130 -10.36 21.96 -1.21
C MET A 130 -11.11 21.73 -2.53
N GLN A 131 -12.42 21.42 -2.51
CA GLN A 131 -13.22 21.25 -3.74
C GLN A 131 -13.25 22.52 -4.61
N VAL A 132 -13.09 23.70 -4.01
CA VAL A 132 -13.10 24.99 -4.72
C VAL A 132 -11.70 25.38 -5.24
N THR A 133 -10.63 25.02 -4.53
CA THR A 133 -9.26 25.47 -4.86
C THR A 133 -8.50 24.47 -5.74
N ILE A 134 -8.76 23.16 -5.63
CA ILE A 134 -8.14 22.11 -6.45
C ILE A 134 -8.49 22.24 -7.94
N ASN A 135 -9.73 22.63 -8.28
CA ASN A 135 -10.17 22.78 -9.66
C ASN A 135 -9.37 23.82 -10.47
N ARG A 136 -8.69 24.77 -9.81
CA ARG A 136 -7.89 25.79 -10.48
C ARG A 136 -6.41 25.40 -10.64
N ALA A 137 -5.90 24.50 -9.80
CA ALA A 137 -4.49 24.08 -9.82
C ALA A 137 -4.25 22.77 -10.61
N LEU A 138 -5.25 21.88 -10.72
CA LEU A 138 -5.14 20.62 -11.47
C LEU A 138 -4.91 20.82 -12.97
N VAL A 139 -5.47 21.87 -13.57
CA VAL A 139 -5.33 22.11 -15.03
C VAL A 139 -3.90 22.49 -15.43
N LEU A 140 -3.10 23.07 -14.52
CA LEU A 140 -1.75 23.55 -14.84
C LEU A 140 -0.61 22.59 -14.45
N ASN A 141 -0.84 21.63 -13.55
CA ASN A 141 0.18 20.66 -13.13
C ASN A 141 0.03 19.25 -13.72
N HIS A 142 -1.10 18.95 -14.38
CA HIS A 142 -1.31 17.64 -15.01
C HIS A 142 -0.30 17.35 -16.13
N HIS A 143 0.18 18.37 -16.84
CA HIS A 143 1.14 18.18 -17.93
C HIS A 143 2.56 17.79 -17.46
N HIS A 144 2.98 18.18 -16.26
CA HIS A 144 4.35 17.94 -15.79
C HIS A 144 4.51 16.57 -15.10
N TYR A 145 3.43 16.06 -14.46
CA TYR A 145 3.42 14.74 -13.84
C TYR A 145 3.25 13.60 -14.87
N GLN A 146 2.48 13.81 -15.93
CA GLN A 146 2.36 12.87 -17.05
C GLN A 146 3.71 12.65 -17.76
N ILE A 147 4.55 13.68 -17.89
CA ILE A 147 5.87 13.57 -18.55
C ILE A 147 6.83 12.67 -17.76
N ARG A 148 6.79 12.69 -16.42
CA ARG A 148 7.72 11.92 -15.58
C ARG A 148 7.34 10.43 -15.48
N ILE A 149 6.05 10.11 -15.45
CA ILE A 149 5.55 8.72 -15.47
C ILE A 149 5.64 8.11 -16.89
N MET A 150 5.42 8.89 -17.95
CA MET A 150 5.54 8.37 -19.33
C MET A 150 6.97 8.06 -19.78
N SER A 151 7.99 8.67 -19.17
CA SER A 151 9.39 8.33 -19.49
C SER A 151 9.77 6.90 -19.06
N PHE A 152 9.07 6.33 -18.06
CA PHE A 152 9.25 4.94 -17.63
C PHE A 152 8.57 3.94 -18.59
N LYS A 153 7.45 4.34 -19.21
CA LYS A 153 6.74 3.51 -20.21
C LYS A 153 7.50 3.35 -21.53
N HIS A 154 8.40 4.27 -21.87
CA HIS A 154 9.08 4.26 -23.16
C HIS A 154 10.41 3.47 -23.16
N HIS A 155 10.92 3.04 -22.00
CA HIS A 155 12.16 2.25 -21.91
C HIS A 155 11.94 0.73 -21.77
N SER A 156 10.75 0.28 -21.36
CA SER A 156 10.44 -1.17 -21.21
C SER A 156 9.73 -1.81 -22.42
N LEU A 157 9.61 -1.13 -23.57
CA LEU A 157 9.04 -1.70 -24.81
C LEU A 157 10.01 -2.57 -25.62
N LEU A 158 11.00 -3.20 -24.98
CA LEU A 158 11.85 -4.22 -25.61
C LEU A 158 11.97 -5.46 -24.72
N PHE A 159 10.86 -6.12 -24.38
CA PHE A 159 10.92 -7.54 -24.05
C PHE A 159 9.64 -8.31 -24.40
N GLN A 160 9.75 -9.07 -25.50
CA GLN A 160 9.01 -10.24 -25.97
C GLN A 160 7.61 -10.09 -26.62
N PRO A 161 7.53 -10.39 -27.94
CA PRO A 161 6.33 -10.85 -28.63
C PRO A 161 6.25 -12.39 -28.59
N SER A 162 5.23 -12.95 -27.96
CA SER A 162 4.76 -14.35 -28.11
C SER A 162 3.63 -14.55 -27.09
N THR A 163 2.50 -15.18 -27.36
CA THR A 163 1.94 -15.90 -28.50
C THR A 163 0.45 -16.01 -28.15
N PHE A 164 -0.44 -15.46 -28.96
CA PHE A 164 -1.85 -15.85 -28.93
C PHE A 164 -2.26 -16.11 -30.37
N GLU A 165 -1.95 -17.33 -30.82
CA GLU A 165 -2.49 -17.86 -32.05
C GLU A 165 -3.91 -18.42 -31.79
N LEU A 166 -4.75 -18.28 -32.82
CA LEU A 166 -5.95 -19.07 -33.14
C LEU A 166 -7.24 -18.80 -32.36
N CYS A 167 -7.95 -17.74 -32.79
CA CYS A 167 -9.41 -17.84 -32.92
C CYS A 167 -9.73 -18.14 -34.38
N LEU A 168 -9.88 -19.43 -34.69
CA LEU A 168 -10.45 -19.95 -35.93
C LEU A 168 -11.93 -19.54 -35.98
N CYS A 169 -12.27 -18.62 -36.88
CA CYS A 169 -13.61 -18.41 -37.39
C CYS A 169 -13.52 -18.06 -38.88
N SER A 170 -13.48 -19.08 -39.72
CA SER A 170 -14.52 -19.40 -40.73
C SER A 170 -13.97 -20.20 -41.90
#